data_AF-A0A821QAX0-F1
#
_entry.id   AF-A0A821QAX0-F1
#
_cell.length_a   1.000
_cell.length_b   1.000
_cell.length_c   1.000
_cell.angle_alpha   90.00
_cell.angle_beta   90.00
_cell.angle_gamma   90.00
#
_symmetry.space_group_name_H-M   'P 1'
#
loop_
_entity.id
_entity.type
_entity.pdbx_description
1 polymer ?
#
loop_
_entity_poly.entity_id
_entity_poly.type
_entity_poly.pdbx_seq_one_letter_code
_entity_poly.pdbx_strand_id
1 'polypeptide(L)'
;GIEVTLDVAYSPICEGNQYAPILSFKTIDNRSYYYHLSELDYQYYFDYTGTRNTLNCRLANVLKLILNSLRYWILDMHIDDFRYIYI
;
A
#
# COMPACT_ATOMS: atom_id res chain seq x y z
N GLY A 1 -8.52 12.04 -28.61
CA GLY A 1 -7.62 11.00 -28.08
C GLY A 1 -8.45 9.99 -27.34
N ILE A 2 -7.89 8.81 -27.06
CA ILE A 2 -8.49 7.82 -26.14
C ILE A 2 -7.90 8.11 -24.77
N GLU A 3 -8.75 8.21 -23.75
CA GLU A 3 -8.31 8.34 -22.36
C GLU A 3 -8.01 6.97 -21.76
N VAL A 4 -6.99 6.91 -20.89
CA VAL A 4 -6.54 5.69 -20.22
C VAL A 4 -6.69 5.84 -18.72
N THR A 5 -7.58 5.04 -18.14
CA THR A 5 -7.76 4.92 -16.69
C THR A 5 -7.03 3.70 -16.14
N LEU A 6 -6.27 3.87 -15.07
CA LEU A 6 -5.56 2.78 -14.38
C LEU A 6 -6.29 2.37 -13.10
N ASP A 7 -6.62 1.08 -12.99
CA ASP A 7 -7.06 0.48 -11.74
C ASP A 7 -5.85 0.31 -10.79
N VAL A 8 -5.91 0.94 -9.61
CA VAL A 8 -4.82 0.94 -8.62
C VAL A 8 -5.29 0.44 -7.26
N ALA A 9 -4.44 -0.35 -6.61
CA ALA A 9 -4.60 -0.79 -5.23
C ALA A 9 -3.35 -0.42 -4.43
N TYR A 10 -3.50 0.47 -3.44
CA TYR A 10 -2.43 0.82 -2.48
C TYR A 10 -2.55 0.05 -1.16
N SER A 11 -3.69 -0.62 -0.94
CA SER A 11 -3.90 -1.60 0.12
C SER A 11 -4.96 -2.59 -0.36
N PRO A 12 -4.80 -3.90 -0.15
CA PRO A 12 -3.65 -4.59 0.49
C PRO A 12 -2.39 -4.65 -0.35
N ILE A 13 -1.31 -5.11 0.27
CA ILE A 13 -0.04 -5.43 -0.39
C ILE A 13 0.20 -6.94 -0.32
N CYS A 14 0.78 -7.51 -1.38
CA CYS A 14 1.01 -8.96 -1.53
C CYS A 14 1.88 -9.63 -0.44
N GLU A 15 2.42 -8.87 0.51
CA GLU A 15 3.21 -9.42 1.62
C GLU A 15 2.35 -10.09 2.71
N GLY A 16 1.02 -9.95 2.71
CA GLY A 16 0.10 -10.60 3.66
C GLY A 16 0.44 -10.40 5.16
N ASN A 17 0.01 -11.36 6.00
CA ASN A 17 0.26 -11.39 7.44
C ASN A 17 1.62 -12.01 7.81
N GLN A 18 1.86 -12.34 9.08
CA GLN A 18 3.14 -12.87 9.57
C GLN A 18 3.59 -14.19 8.94
N TYR A 19 2.68 -14.98 8.38
CA TYR A 19 3.02 -16.25 7.74
C TYR A 19 3.24 -16.12 6.23
N ALA A 20 2.97 -14.94 5.68
CA ALA A 20 3.16 -14.63 4.28
C ALA A 20 4.61 -14.18 4.02
N PRO A 21 5.09 -14.28 2.76
CA PRO A 21 6.47 -13.99 2.42
C PRO A 21 6.89 -12.56 2.78
N ILE A 22 8.20 -12.44 3.02
CA ILE A 22 8.88 -11.17 3.27
C ILE A 22 9.58 -10.78 1.96
N LEU A 23 9.16 -9.66 1.36
CA LEU A 23 9.59 -9.27 0.02
C LEU A 23 10.16 -7.84 -0.04
N SER A 24 9.49 -6.87 0.59
CA SER A 24 9.78 -5.45 0.43
C SER A 24 9.59 -4.68 1.74
N PHE A 25 8.41 -4.10 1.99
CA PHE A 25 8.17 -3.16 3.09
C PHE A 25 8.39 -3.80 4.46
N LYS A 26 8.11 -5.10 4.58
CA LYS A 26 8.42 -5.87 5.79
C LYS A 26 9.92 -5.87 6.13
N THR A 27 10.80 -5.92 5.12
CA THR A 27 12.26 -5.88 5.35
C THR A 27 12.79 -4.49 5.66
N ILE A 28 12.20 -3.46 5.04
CA ILE A 28 12.68 -2.08 5.15
C ILE A 28 12.28 -1.50 6.50
N ASP A 29 10.98 -1.52 6.81
CA ASP A 29 10.43 -1.03 8.07
C ASP A 29 8.99 -1.54 8.29
N ASN A 30 8.88 -2.80 8.72
CA ASN A 30 7.59 -3.44 8.97
C ASN A 30 6.67 -2.63 9.90
N ARG A 31 7.24 -1.97 10.91
CA ARG A 31 6.50 -1.23 11.94
C ARG A 31 5.87 0.04 11.36
N SER A 32 6.60 0.75 10.52
CA SER A 32 6.09 1.97 9.90
C SER A 32 5.12 1.68 8.76
N TYR A 33 5.43 0.74 7.87
CA TYR A 33 4.64 0.55 6.65
C TYR A 33 3.26 -0.08 6.88
N TYR A 34 3.05 -0.85 7.95
CA TYR A 34 1.79 -1.56 8.19
C TYR A 34 1.10 -1.17 9.49
N TYR A 35 -0.23 -1.33 9.53
CA TYR A 35 -0.96 -1.30 10.79
C TYR A 35 -0.78 -2.61 11.56
N HIS A 36 -0.53 -2.49 12.87
CA HIS A 36 -0.32 -3.61 13.79
C HIS A 36 -1.46 -3.70 14.81
N LEU A 37 -1.79 -4.91 15.24
CA LEU A 37 -2.83 -5.15 16.25
C LEU A 37 -2.45 -4.59 17.63
N SER A 38 -1.16 -4.47 17.90
CA SER A 38 -0.63 -4.00 19.18
C SER A 38 0.67 -3.23 18.98
N GLU A 39 0.84 -2.15 19.73
CA GLU A 39 2.11 -1.43 19.83
C GLU A 39 3.18 -2.22 20.63
N LEU A 40 2.79 -3.32 21.26
CA LEU A 40 3.68 -4.22 21.98
C LEU A 40 4.00 -5.49 21.18
N ASP A 41 3.24 -5.77 20.12
CA ASP A 41 3.41 -6.95 19.29
C ASP A 41 3.21 -6.64 17.80
N TYR A 42 4.32 -6.33 17.14
CA TYR A 42 4.41 -6.02 15.70
C TYR A 42 4.39 -7.26 14.80
N GLN A 43 4.14 -8.46 15.37
CA GLN A 43 3.98 -9.65 14.56
C GLN A 43 2.61 -9.70 13.92
N TYR A 44 1.58 -9.12 14.53
CA TYR A 44 0.21 -9.25 14.04
C TYR A 44 -0.29 -7.96 13.40
N TYR A 45 -0.88 -8.11 12.22
CA TYR A 45 -1.32 -7.00 11.38
C TYR A 45 -2.80 -6.72 11.54
N PHE A 46 -3.19 -5.44 11.51
CA PHE A 46 -4.59 -5.07 11.36
C PHE A 46 -4.98 -5.20 9.88
N ASP A 47 -6.14 -5.80 9.63
CA ASP A 47 -6.66 -6.04 8.28
C ASP A 47 -8.00 -5.31 8.10
N TYR A 48 -7.94 -4.12 7.52
CA TYR A 48 -9.11 -3.34 7.13
C TYR A 48 -9.61 -3.69 5.72
N THR A 49 -8.88 -4.52 4.96
CA THR A 49 -9.11 -4.79 3.53
C THR A 49 -9.43 -6.26 3.24
N GLY A 50 -9.70 -7.07 4.28
CA GLY A 50 -9.99 -8.51 4.15
C GLY A 50 -8.86 -9.35 3.52
N THR A 51 -7.65 -8.83 3.49
CA THR A 51 -6.52 -9.32 2.67
C THR A 51 -5.21 -9.40 3.45
N ARG A 52 -5.35 -9.49 4.77
CA ARG A 52 -4.36 -9.90 5.77
C ARG A 52 -3.28 -8.87 6.11
N ASN A 53 -3.33 -7.67 5.55
CA ASN A 53 -2.58 -6.50 6.00
C ASN A 53 -3.24 -5.20 5.54
N THR A 54 -2.87 -4.08 6.14
CA THR A 54 -3.25 -2.76 5.66
C THR A 54 -2.06 -1.81 5.77
N LEU A 55 -1.81 -1.08 4.68
CA LEU A 55 -0.74 -0.09 4.63
C LEU A 55 -1.06 1.10 5.55
N ASN A 56 -0.08 1.55 6.32
CA ASN A 56 -0.25 2.63 7.29
C ASN A 56 -0.16 4.01 6.63
N CYS A 57 -1.25 4.43 6.01
CA CYS A 57 -1.36 5.74 5.35
C CYS A 57 -1.38 6.94 6.33
N ARG A 58 -1.21 6.76 7.64
CA ARG A 58 -1.08 7.89 8.59
C ARG A 58 0.33 8.43 8.67
N LEU A 59 1.32 7.65 8.22
CA LEU A 59 2.71 8.10 8.22
C LEU A 59 3.04 8.88 6.96
N ALA A 60 3.74 10.00 7.14
CA ALA A 60 4.06 10.92 6.05
C ALA A 60 4.91 10.28 4.94
N ASN A 61 5.80 9.34 5.29
CA ASN A 61 6.61 8.60 4.32
C ASN A 61 5.77 7.68 3.42
N VAL A 62 4.77 7.00 3.99
CA VAL A 62 3.84 6.13 3.24
C VAL A 62 2.94 6.97 2.33
N LEU A 63 2.41 8.09 2.81
CA LEU A 63 1.67 9.03 1.96
C LEU A 63 2.54 9.57 0.82
N LYS A 64 3.80 9.93 1.12
CA LYS A 64 4.74 10.39 0.10
C LYS A 64 5.00 9.32 -0.96
N LEU A 65 5.12 8.06 -0.56
CA LEU A 65 5.25 6.92 -1.49
C LEU A 65 4.05 6.85 -2.43
N ILE A 66 2.82 6.87 -1.91
CA ILE A 66 1.59 6.81 -2.71
C ILE A 66 1.51 8.01 -3.67
N LEU A 67 1.76 9.22 -3.18
CA LEU A 67 1.71 10.43 -3.99
C LEU A 67 2.79 10.43 -5.08
N ASN A 68 3.99 9.94 -4.79
CA ASN A 68 5.04 9.81 -5.79
C ASN A 68 4.69 8.79 -6.86
N SER A 69 4.08 7.66 -6.48
CA SER A 69 3.56 6.67 -7.42
C SER A 69 2.50 7.27 -8.35
N LEU A 70 1.49 7.96 -7.81
CA LEU A 70 0.46 8.63 -8.61
C LEU A 70 1.05 9.67 -9.57
N ARG A 71 2.00 10.49 -9.10
CA ARG A 71 2.68 11.48 -9.95
C ARG A 71 3.45 10.82 -11.08
N TYR A 72 4.17 9.73 -10.82
CA TYR A 72 4.88 8.99 -11.84
C TYR A 72 3.92 8.49 -12.95
N TRP A 73 2.78 7.91 -12.55
CA TRP A 73 1.81 7.41 -13.50
C TRP A 73 1.17 8.51 -14.37
N ILE A 74 0.93 9.70 -13.82
CA ILE A 74 0.43 10.84 -14.60
C ILE A 74 1.53 11.44 -15.48
N LEU A 75 2.67 11.80 -14.88
CA LEU A 75 3.67 12.64 -15.53
C LEU A 75 4.53 11.87 -16.53
N ASP A 76 4.94 10.66 -16.16
CA ASP A 76 5.90 9.88 -16.92
C ASP A 76 5.22 8.80 -17.78
N MET A 77 4.10 8.25 -17.31
CA MET A 77 3.36 7.20 -18.03
C MET A 77 2.11 7.70 -18.76
N HIS A 78 1.76 8.99 -18.60
CA HIS A 78 0.62 9.62 -19.27
C HIS A 78 -0.72 8.90 -19.03
N ILE A 79 -0.95 8.39 -17.82
CA ILE A 79 -2.27 7.95 -17.37
C ILE A 79 -3.15 9.19 -17.12
N ASP A 80 -4.37 9.15 -17.64
CA ASP A 80 -5.31 10.28 -17.54
C ASP A 80 -6.08 10.27 -16.22
N ASP A 81 -6.42 9.09 -15.69
CA ASP A 81 -7.20 8.96 -14.46
C ASP A 81 -6.92 7.66 -13.69
N PHE A 82 -7.32 7.61 -12.41
CA PHE A 82 -7.20 6.43 -11.55
C PHE A 82 -8.54 5.99 -11.02
N ARG A 83 -8.76 4.67 -11.05
CA ARG A 83 -9.83 4.04 -10.30
C ARG A 83 -9.24 3.26 -9.13
N TYR A 84 -9.66 3.61 -7.93
CA TYR A 84 -9.18 2.99 -6.70
C TYR A 84 -9.98 1.73 -6.39
N ILE A 85 -9.28 0.59 -6.31
CA ILE A 85 -9.88 -0.67 -5.90
C ILE A 85 -9.86 -0.74 -4.37
N TYR A 86 -11.05 -0.97 -3.80
CA TYR A 86 -11.24 -1.37 -2.41
C TYR A 86 -11.59 -2.86 -2.41
N ILE A 87 -10.79 -3.65 -1.71
CA ILE A 87 -11.02 -5.10 -1.49
C ILE A 87 -11.46 -5.29 -0.04
#